data_AF-A0A8T3QD81-F1
#
_entry.id   AF-A0A8T3QD81-F1
#
_cell.length_a   1.000
_cell.length_b   1.000
_cell.length_c   1.000
_cell.angle_alpha   90.00
_cell.angle_beta   90.00
_cell.angle_gamma   90.00
#
_symmetry.space_group_name_H-M   'P 1'
#
loop_
_entity.id
_entity.type
_entity.pdbx_description
1 polymer ?
#
loop_
_entity_poly.entity_id
_entity_poly.type
_entity_poly.pdbx_seq_one_letter_code
_entity_poly.pdbx_strand_id
1 'polypeptide(L)'
;MDRSLTWLAAAVAADPLERALLEIDVAIALVVMGAAITVRLCGFPCAERAAVMSVARARAAGVELRVRRDSADSTSLLIGPRLDPADDRSDPGQPP
;
A
#
# COMPACT_ATOMS: atom_id res chain seq x y z
N MET A 1 -6.42 13.80 13.84
CA MET A 1 -5.18 14.55 13.54
C MET A 1 -4.45 13.77 12.47
N ASP A 2 -4.61 14.18 11.21
CA ASP A 2 -3.88 13.62 10.06
C ASP A 2 -2.45 14.15 10.08
N ARG A 3 -1.47 13.28 10.32
CA ARG A 3 -0.05 13.62 10.17
C ARG A 3 0.43 13.05 8.85
N SER A 4 0.21 13.78 7.77
CA SER A 4 0.70 13.39 6.44
C SER A 4 2.23 13.43 6.42
N LEU A 5 2.86 12.28 6.17
CA LEU A 5 4.31 12.07 6.10
C LEU A 5 4.88 12.50 4.74
N THR A 6 4.54 13.70 4.27
CA THR A 6 4.78 14.13 2.88
C THR A 6 6.25 14.43 2.54
N TRP A 7 7.14 14.50 3.53
CA TRP A 7 8.45 15.14 3.37
C TRP A 7 9.65 14.19 3.22
N LEU A 8 9.60 12.96 3.74
CA LEU A 8 10.79 12.10 3.77
C LEU A 8 11.21 11.53 2.40
N ALA A 9 10.26 11.30 1.49
CA ALA A 9 10.57 10.74 0.16
C ALA A 9 11.04 11.79 -0.86
N ALA A 10 10.78 13.08 -0.62
CA ALA A 10 11.04 14.15 -1.58
C ALA A 10 12.53 14.44 -1.81
N ALA A 11 13.38 14.11 -0.82
CA ALA A 11 14.79 14.51 -0.83
C ALA A 11 15.73 13.49 -1.51
N VAL A 12 15.26 12.28 -1.84
CA VAL A 12 16.14 11.15 -2.22
C VAL A 12 15.96 10.69 -3.67
N ALA A 13 14.77 10.85 -4.27
CA ALA A 13 14.49 10.36 -5.61
C ALA A 13 14.29 11.52 -6.60
N ALA A 14 15.10 11.56 -7.67
CA ALA A 14 14.95 12.52 -8.76
C ALA A 14 13.80 12.15 -9.71
N ASP A 15 13.48 10.85 -9.81
CA ASP A 15 12.43 10.33 -10.66
C ASP A 15 11.09 10.17 -9.90
N PRO A 16 9.95 10.62 -10.45
CA PRO A 16 8.66 10.52 -9.79
C PRO A 16 8.19 9.09 -9.50
N LEU A 17 8.58 8.11 -10.33
CA LEU A 17 8.23 6.71 -10.11
C LEU A 17 9.11 6.11 -9.00
N GLU A 18 10.41 6.38 -8.98
CA GLU A 18 11.29 5.98 -7.87
C GLU A 18 10.79 6.53 -6.53
N ARG A 19 10.37 7.79 -6.51
CA ARG A 19 9.75 8.40 -5.33
C ARG A 19 8.49 7.65 -4.90
N ALA A 20 7.58 7.37 -5.84
CA ALA A 20 6.34 6.66 -5.55
C ALA A 20 6.61 5.25 -4.99
N LEU A 21 7.60 4.53 -5.52
CA LEU A 21 8.01 3.22 -5.03
C LEU A 21 8.54 3.30 -3.59
N LEU A 22 9.34 4.32 -3.28
CA LEU A 22 9.86 4.55 -1.93
C LEU A 22 8.75 4.91 -0.94
N GLU A 23 7.76 5.73 -1.36
CA GLU A 23 6.58 6.03 -0.54
C GLU A 23 5.74 4.78 -0.24
N ILE A 24 5.59 3.88 -1.23
CA ILE A 24 4.92 2.59 -1.04
C ILE A 24 5.69 1.70 -0.05
N ASP A 25 7.02 1.65 -0.13
CA ASP A 25 7.84 0.87 0.80
C ASP A 25 7.72 1.35 2.24
N VAL A 26 7.74 2.67 2.44
CA VAL A 26 7.52 3.28 3.75
C VAL A 26 6.12 2.94 4.26
N ALA A 27 5.09 3.04 3.42
CA ALA A 27 3.72 2.72 3.80
C ALA A 27 3.55 1.23 4.18
N ILE A 28 4.15 0.30 3.43
CA ILE A 28 4.20 -1.12 3.78
C ILE A 28 4.88 -1.30 5.13
N ALA A 29 6.04 -0.67 5.35
CA ALA A 29 6.77 -0.77 6.62
C ALA A 29 5.93 -0.27 7.81
N LEU A 30 5.19 0.82 7.67
CA LEU A 30 4.29 1.32 8.71
C LEU A 30 3.21 0.30 9.09
N VAL A 31 2.62 -0.38 8.10
CA VAL A 31 1.63 -1.44 8.33
C VAL A 31 2.27 -2.69 8.96
N VAL A 32 3.44 -3.10 8.46
CA VAL A 32 4.22 -4.27 8.96
C VAL A 32 4.80 -4.06 10.36
N MET A 33 5.05 -2.83 10.77
CA MET A 33 5.43 -2.50 12.15
C MET A 33 4.21 -2.34 13.08
N GLY A 34 3.00 -2.24 12.52
CA GLY A 34 1.78 -2.00 13.30
C GLY A 34 1.63 -0.54 13.73
N ALA A 35 2.42 0.36 13.14
CA ALA A 35 2.29 1.81 13.35
C ALA A 35 1.06 2.38 12.63
N ALA A 36 0.54 1.68 11.62
CA ALA A 36 -0.71 1.97 10.94
C ALA A 36 -1.47 0.67 10.63
N ILE A 37 -2.80 0.73 10.58
CA ILE A 37 -3.65 -0.38 10.10
C ILE A 37 -3.75 -0.31 8.58
N THR A 38 -4.06 0.87 8.06
CA THR A 38 -4.15 1.16 6.62
C THR A 38 -3.52 2.51 6.36
N VAL A 39 -2.74 2.61 5.27
CA VAL A 39 -2.15 3.85 4.78
C VAL A 39 -2.75 4.17 3.42
N ARG A 40 -3.19 5.42 3.25
CA ARG A 40 -3.63 5.94 1.96
C ARG A 40 -2.60 6.91 1.40
N LEU A 41 -2.00 6.56 0.27
CA LEU A 41 -1.14 7.45 -0.50
C LEU A 41 -1.98 8.18 -1.55
N CYS A 42 -1.87 9.51 -1.61
CA CYS A 42 -2.69 10.37 -2.48
C CYS A 42 -1.81 11.29 -3.32
N GLY A 43 -2.29 11.67 -4.50
CA GLY A 43 -1.77 12.84 -5.23
C GLY A 43 -0.36 12.68 -5.78
N PHE A 44 0.09 11.46 -6.11
CA PHE A 44 1.39 11.24 -6.73
C PHE A 44 1.23 10.72 -8.18
N PRO A 45 2.09 11.19 -9.10
CA PRO A 45 2.08 10.74 -10.49
C PRO A 45 2.46 9.26 -10.56
N CYS A 46 2.00 8.58 -11.62
CA CYS A 46 2.33 7.18 -11.89
C CYS A 46 1.81 6.15 -10.86
N ALA A 47 0.78 6.48 -10.07
CA ALA A 47 0.23 5.60 -9.04
C ALA A 47 -0.09 4.17 -9.51
N GLU A 48 -0.69 4.02 -10.70
CA GLU A 48 -1.00 2.70 -11.26
C GLU A 48 0.27 1.90 -11.58
N ARG A 49 1.26 2.53 -12.21
CA ARG A 49 2.55 1.89 -12.54
C ARG A 49 3.32 1.49 -11.29
N ALA A 50 3.38 2.39 -10.30
CA ALA A 50 4.00 2.11 -9.01
C ALA A 50 3.27 0.97 -8.28
N ALA A 51 1.95 0.93 -8.32
CA ALA A 51 1.16 -0.16 -7.75
C ALA A 51 1.51 -1.51 -8.38
N VAL A 52 1.53 -1.59 -9.72
CA VAL A 52 1.90 -2.82 -10.46
C VAL A 52 3.28 -3.33 -10.04
N MET A 53 4.26 -2.44 -9.94
CA MET A 53 5.63 -2.80 -9.55
C MET A 53 5.74 -3.25 -8.08
N SER A 54 4.86 -2.74 -7.22
CA SER A 54 4.89 -3.02 -5.78
C SER A 54 3.99 -4.17 -5.34
N VAL A 55 3.12 -4.74 -6.20
CA VAL A 55 2.21 -5.84 -5.83
C VAL A 55 2.95 -7.02 -5.20
N ALA A 56 4.05 -7.46 -5.81
CA ALA A 56 4.82 -8.60 -5.32
C ALA A 56 5.39 -8.34 -3.92
N ARG A 57 5.84 -7.11 -3.67
CA ARG A 57 6.40 -6.69 -2.38
C ARG A 57 5.33 -6.58 -1.30
N ALA A 58 4.17 -6.00 -1.62
CA ALA A 58 3.03 -5.92 -0.70
C ALA A 58 2.55 -7.34 -0.31
N ARG A 59 2.43 -8.25 -1.28
CA ARG A 59 2.07 -9.65 -1.03
C ARG A 59 3.12 -10.37 -0.18
N ALA A 60 4.40 -10.21 -0.48
CA ALA A 60 5.48 -10.81 0.32
C ALA A 60 5.50 -10.29 1.76
N ALA A 61 5.08 -9.05 1.98
CA ALA A 61 4.92 -8.44 3.30
C ALA A 61 3.61 -8.84 4.01
N GLY A 62 2.73 -9.61 3.36
CA GLY A 62 1.42 -9.98 3.90
C GLY A 62 0.49 -8.77 4.06
N VAL A 63 0.57 -7.79 3.16
CA VAL A 63 -0.21 -6.55 3.22
C VAL A 63 -1.06 -6.41 1.95
N GLU A 64 -2.32 -6.01 2.13
CA GLU A 64 -3.18 -5.72 1.00
C GLU A 64 -2.74 -4.43 0.28
N LEU A 65 -2.77 -4.43 -1.06
CA LEU A 65 -2.53 -3.24 -1.88
C LEU A 65 -3.70 -3.07 -2.85
N ARG A 66 -4.42 -1.95 -2.74
CA ARG A 66 -5.54 -1.60 -3.63
C ARG A 66 -5.28 -0.27 -4.33
N VAL A 67 -5.58 -0.23 -5.62
CA VAL A 67 -5.66 1.02 -6.39
C VAL A 67 -7.10 1.53 -6.32
N ARG A 68 -7.30 2.78 -5.91
CA ARG A 68 -8.60 3.43 -5.88
C ARG A 68 -8.58 4.65 -6.81
N ARG A 69 -9.51 4.68 -7.75
CA ARG A 69 -9.76 5.87 -8.57
C ARG A 69 -10.72 6.79 -7.81
N ASP A 70 -10.26 7.97 -7.44
CA ASP A 70 -11.01 8.94 -6.65
C ASP A 70 -11.76 9.95 -7.54
N SER A 71 -11.19 10.30 -8.70
CA SER A 71 -11.81 11.09 -9.75
C SER A 71 -11.24 10.67 -11.11
N ALA A 72 -11.69 11.29 -12.21
CA ALA A 72 -11.18 11.00 -13.55
C ALA A 72 -9.64 11.10 -13.62
N ASP A 73 -9.07 12.08 -12.89
CA ASP A 73 -7.65 12.43 -12.93
C ASP A 73 -6.90 12.15 -11.62
N SER A 74 -7.55 11.52 -10.63
CA SER A 74 -6.95 11.24 -9.32
C SER A 74 -7.05 9.77 -8.95
N THR A 75 -5.90 9.19 -8.62
CA THR A 75 -5.77 7.82 -8.12
C THR A 75 -5.05 7.85 -6.77
N SER A 76 -5.58 7.09 -5.80
CA SER A 76 -4.92 6.81 -4.53
C SER A 76 -4.57 5.33 -4.41
N LEU A 77 -3.55 5.03 -3.60
CA LEU A 77 -3.22 3.67 -3.21
C LEU A 77 -3.60 3.47 -1.74
N LEU A 78 -4.25 2.35 -1.48
CA LEU A 78 -4.53 1.86 -0.13
C LEU A 78 -3.60 0.69 0.14
N ILE A 79 -2.87 0.77 1.24
CA ILE A 79 -1.90 -0.23 1.70
C ILE A 79 -2.33 -0.68 3.09
N GLY A 80 -2.61 -1.96 3.27
CA GLY A 80 -3.22 -2.50 4.48
C GLY A 80 -4.71 -2.80 4.31
N PRO A 81 -5.32 -3.56 5.25
CA PRO A 81 -4.69 -4.15 6.43
C PRO A 81 -3.71 -5.30 6.08
N ARG A 82 -3.05 -5.85 7.10
CA ARG A 82 -2.34 -7.12 6.92
C ARG A 82 -3.35 -8.18 6.54
N LEU A 83 -2.99 -9.00 5.57
CA LEU A 83 -3.75 -10.17 5.18
C LEU A 83 -3.64 -11.18 6.32
N ASP A 84 -4.78 -11.60 6.86
CA ASP A 84 -4.80 -12.64 7.88
C ASP A 84 -4.50 -13.98 7.17
N PRO A 85 -3.47 -14.74 7.55
CA PRO A 85 -3.20 -16.04 6.94
C PRO A 85 -4.33 -17.07 7.16
N ALA A 86 -5.31 -16.76 8.01
CA ALA A 86 -6.50 -17.57 8.23
C ALA A 86 -7.58 -17.44 7.13
N ASP A 87 -7.57 -16.36 6.33
CA ASP A 87 -8.55 -16.17 5.24
C ASP A 87 -8.34 -17.13 4.05
N ASP A 88 -7.22 -17.87 4.02
CA ASP A 88 -6.94 -18.93 3.04
C ASP A 88 -7.45 -20.33 3.50
N ARG A 89 -8.09 -20.42 4.68
CA ARG A 89 -8.75 -21.63 5.18
C ARG A 89 -10.28 -21.48 5.23
N SER A 90 -10.90 -21.05 4.13
CA SER A 90 -12.31 -21.41 3.92
C SER A 90 -12.39 -22.93 3.73
N ASP A 91 -12.53 -23.57 4.88
CA ASP A 91 -12.69 -24.98 5.18
C ASP A 91 -13.97 -25.55 4.55
N PRO A 92 -13.90 -26.50 3.59
CA PRO A 92 -15.05 -27.32 3.24
C PRO A 92 -15.08 -28.53 4.19
N GLY A 93 -15.37 -28.29 5.48
CA GLY A 93 -15.12 -29.31 6.51
C GLY A 93 -15.90 -29.19 7.82
N GLN A 94 -17.22 -29.43 7.75
CA GLN A 94 -18.00 -30.19 8.78
C GLN A 94 -18.27 -29.49 10.16
N PRO A 95 -19.10 -30.04 11.08
CA PRO A 95 -20.52 -30.45 11.00
C PRO A 95 -21.32 -30.17 12.31
N PRO A 96 -22.48 -30.85 12.56
CA PRO A 96 -22.45 -32.14 13.28
C PRO A 96 -22.94 -33.37 12.49
#